data_AF-A0A9D8P228-F1
#
_entry.id   AF-A0A9D8P228-F1
#
_cell.length_a   1.000
_cell.length_b   1.000
_cell.length_c   1.000
_cell.angle_alpha   90.00
_cell.angle_beta   90.00
_cell.angle_gamma   90.00
#
_symmetry.space_group_name_H-M   'P 1'
#
loop_
_entity.id
_entity.type
_entity.pdbx_description
1 polymer ?
#
loop_
_entity_poly.entity_id
_entity_poly.type
_entity_poly.pdbx_seq_one_letter_code
_entity_poly.pdbx_strand_id
1 'polypeptide(L)'
;GAQNDIERATNLSRSMVTRWGLSERLGPLAYSEEEGEVFLGRSVTKHKMVSEETSHLIDEEIRSIIDRNYERSERILRENIDKLHVMADALMKYETIDRLQIDDIMEGRTPREPQGWEDQAPPSGGEVVDADARPEETGGFGRPATQH
;
A
#
# COMPACT_ATOMS: atom_id res chain seq x y z
N GLY A 1 -12.64 1.73 -4.66
CA GLY A 1 -13.41 2.12 -3.46
C GLY A 1 -13.47 0.95 -2.49
N ALA A 2 -13.74 1.20 -1.21
CA ALA A 2 -13.63 0.22 -0.12
C ALA A 2 -14.67 -0.92 -0.13
N GLN A 3 -15.68 -0.87 -1.01
CA GLN A 3 -16.75 -1.85 -1.10
C GLN A 3 -16.23 -3.30 -1.26
N ASN A 4 -15.26 -3.51 -2.14
CA ASN A 4 -14.68 -4.83 -2.41
C ASN A 4 -13.99 -5.41 -1.16
N ASP A 5 -13.34 -4.56 -0.37
CA ASP A 5 -12.67 -4.99 0.87
C ASP A 5 -13.68 -5.35 1.96
N ILE A 6 -14.74 -4.56 2.09
CA ILE A 6 -15.85 -4.83 3.02
C ILE A 6 -16.51 -6.17 2.66
N GLU A 7 -16.80 -6.41 1.39
CA GLU A 7 -17.40 -7.65 0.91
C GLU A 7 -16.51 -8.86 1.21
N ARG A 8 -15.22 -8.77 0.86
CA ARG A 8 -14.26 -9.85 1.15
C ARG A 8 -14.10 -10.13 2.63
N ALA A 9 -13.94 -9.09 3.46
CA ALA A 9 -13.81 -9.23 4.90
C ALA A 9 -15.07 -9.87 5.53
N THR A 10 -16.24 -9.49 5.05
CA THR A 10 -17.53 -10.04 5.50
C THR A 10 -17.65 -11.52 5.11
N ASN A 11 -17.34 -11.87 3.86
CA ASN A 11 -17.41 -13.26 3.38
C ASN A 11 -16.42 -14.18 4.09
N LEU A 12 -15.21 -13.68 4.35
CA LEU A 12 -14.21 -14.41 5.13
C LEU A 12 -14.69 -14.64 6.56
N SER A 13 -15.18 -13.59 7.23
CA SER A 13 -15.70 -13.67 8.60
C SER A 13 -16.90 -14.62 8.69
N ARG A 14 -17.81 -14.58 7.72
CA ARG A 14 -18.93 -15.53 7.61
C ARG A 14 -18.41 -16.97 7.50
N SER A 15 -17.42 -17.22 6.64
CA SER A 15 -16.82 -18.55 6.49
C SER A 15 -16.14 -19.03 7.78
N MET A 16 -15.43 -18.15 8.49
CA MET A 16 -14.82 -18.47 9.78
C MET A 16 -15.86 -18.98 10.78
N VAL A 17 -17.01 -18.29 10.85
CA VAL A 17 -18.08 -18.61 11.79
C VAL A 17 -18.86 -19.86 11.35
N THR A 18 -19.29 -19.92 10.09
CA THR A 18 -20.27 -20.93 9.65
C THR A 18 -19.66 -22.19 9.04
N ARG A 19 -18.44 -22.12 8.49
CA ARG A 19 -17.77 -23.27 7.84
C ARG A 19 -16.68 -23.87 8.71
N TRP A 20 -15.84 -23.01 9.29
CA TRP A 20 -14.65 -23.47 10.02
C TRP A 20 -14.89 -23.61 11.53
N GLY A 21 -16.04 -23.16 12.04
CA GLY A 21 -16.40 -23.28 13.45
C GLY A 21 -15.46 -22.48 14.37
N LEU A 22 -14.96 -21.34 13.89
CA LEU A 22 -14.03 -20.46 14.63
C LEU A 22 -14.76 -19.42 15.49
N SER A 23 -15.97 -19.73 15.94
CA SER A 23 -16.70 -18.94 16.93
C SER A 23 -16.74 -19.71 18.24
N GLU A 24 -16.33 -19.07 19.33
CA GLU A 24 -16.41 -19.67 20.67
C GLU A 24 -17.86 -19.85 21.14
N ARG A 25 -18.76 -18.94 20.71
CA ARG A 25 -20.19 -18.99 21.08
C ARG A 25 -20.95 -20.09 20.36
N LEU A 26 -20.62 -20.33 19.09
CA LEU A 26 -21.27 -21.35 18.26
C LEU A 26 -20.55 -22.70 18.32
N GLY A 27 -19.27 -22.70 18.69
CA GLY A 27 -18.45 -23.90 18.76
C GLY A 27 -18.06 -24.45 17.39
N PRO A 28 -17.37 -25.61 17.36
CA PRO A 28 -16.78 -26.18 16.15
C PRO A 28 -17.83 -26.95 15.32
N LEU A 29 -18.91 -26.28 14.92
CA LEU A 29 -19.98 -26.85 14.10
C LEU A 29 -20.06 -26.16 12.74
N ALA A 30 -20.30 -26.95 11.69
CA ALA A 30 -20.59 -26.43 10.36
C ALA A 30 -22.10 -26.08 10.27
N TYR A 31 -22.37 -24.78 10.11
CA TYR A 31 -23.71 -24.20 9.91
C TYR A 31 -24.05 -23.98 8.43
N SER A 32 -23.04 -23.92 7.57
CA SER A 32 -23.22 -23.82 6.11
C SER A 32 -22.63 -25.05 5.41
N GLU A 33 -23.35 -25.56 4.41
CA GLU A 33 -22.82 -26.61 3.53
C GLU A 33 -21.79 -26.01 2.58
N GLU A 34 -20.78 -26.79 2.24
CA GLU A 34 -19.80 -26.44 1.22
C GLU A 34 -20.47 -26.63 -0.15
N GLU A 35 -20.52 -25.61 -1.00
CA GLU A 35 -21.07 -25.69 -2.38
C GLU A 35 -20.20 -26.57 -3.33
N GLY A 36 -19.52 -27.59 -2.79
CA GLY A 36 -18.36 -28.24 -3.42
C GLY A 36 -18.53 -29.68 -3.91
N GLU A 37 -19.57 -30.43 -3.54
CA GLU A 37 -19.70 -31.83 -3.99
C GLU A 37 -20.96 -32.10 -4.83
N VAL A 38 -20.81 -31.98 -6.14
CA VAL A 38 -21.72 -32.60 -7.13
C VAL A 38 -21.23 -34.02 -7.38
N PHE A 39 -21.55 -34.97 -6.49
CA PHE A 39 -21.26 -36.39 -6.72
C PHE A 39 -22.55 -37.20 -6.91
N LEU A 40 -22.63 -37.91 -8.04
CA LEU A 40 -23.63 -38.90 -8.47
C LEU A 40 -25.07 -38.76 -7.92
N GLY A 41 -25.87 -37.89 -8.56
CA GLY A 41 -27.28 -38.19 -8.85
C GLY A 41 -28.30 -38.12 -7.70
N ARG A 42 -27.92 -37.74 -6.48
CA ARG A 42 -28.87 -37.36 -5.42
C ARG A 42 -28.33 -36.19 -4.61
N SER A 43 -28.35 -35.00 -5.21
CA SER A 43 -28.24 -33.77 -4.42
C SER A 43 -29.56 -33.61 -3.65
N VAL A 44 -29.61 -34.16 -2.45
CA VAL A 44 -30.50 -33.63 -1.43
C VAL A 44 -29.70 -32.49 -0.81
N THR A 45 -29.75 -31.31 -1.43
CA THR A 45 -29.33 -30.07 -0.78
C THR A 45 -30.16 -29.95 0.49
N LYS A 46 -29.61 -30.44 1.60
CA LYS A 46 -30.30 -30.44 2.87
C LYS A 46 -29.91 -29.11 3.49
N HIS A 47 -30.44 -28.02 2.94
CA HIS A 47 -30.35 -26.70 3.57
C HIS A 47 -30.71 -26.89 5.04
N LYS A 48 -29.69 -26.94 5.91
CA LYS A 48 -29.90 -26.94 7.35
C LYS A 48 -30.55 -25.60 7.60
N MET A 49 -31.86 -25.62 7.87
CA MET A 49 -32.57 -24.42 8.29
C MET A 49 -31.99 -24.04 9.65
N VAL A 50 -31.07 -23.06 9.62
CA VAL A 50 -30.53 -22.42 10.79
C VAL A 50 -31.69 -21.67 11.44
N SER A 51 -31.85 -21.79 12.76
CA SER A 51 -32.91 -21.06 13.47
C SER A 51 -32.67 -19.55 13.37
N GLU A 52 -33.71 -18.72 13.56
CA GLU A 52 -33.54 -17.26 13.61
C GLU A 52 -32.55 -16.86 14.73
N GLU A 53 -32.64 -17.51 15.89
CA GLU A 53 -31.73 -17.28 17.01
C GLU A 53 -30.28 -17.57 16.62
N THR A 54 -30.03 -18.71 15.98
CA THR A 54 -28.68 -19.06 15.50
C THR A 54 -28.20 -18.12 14.40
N SER A 55 -29.08 -17.67 13.49
CA SER A 55 -28.73 -16.71 12.44
C SER A 55 -28.33 -15.36 13.03
N HIS A 56 -29.07 -14.89 14.04
CA HIS A 56 -28.74 -13.69 14.79
C HIS A 56 -27.38 -13.81 15.48
N LEU A 57 -27.10 -14.94 16.14
CA LEU A 57 -25.80 -15.21 16.76
C LEU A 57 -24.66 -15.20 15.73
N ILE A 58 -24.86 -15.77 14.53
CA ILE A 58 -23.88 -15.74 13.45
C ILE A 58 -23.57 -14.30 13.03
N ASP A 59 -24.60 -13.46 12.82
CA ASP A 59 -24.40 -12.08 12.40
C ASP A 59 -23.72 -11.23 13.49
N GLU A 60 -24.00 -11.48 14.78
CA GLU A 60 -23.29 -10.86 15.90
C GLU A 60 -21.80 -11.23 15.91
N GLU A 61 -21.48 -12.51 15.70
CA GLU A 61 -20.09 -12.98 15.66
C GLU A 61 -19.31 -12.39 14.47
N ILE A 62 -19.95 -12.31 13.30
CA ILE A 62 -19.36 -11.66 12.13
C ILE A 62 -19.05 -10.20 12.43
N ARG A 63 -20.00 -9.46 13.02
CA ARG A 63 -19.79 -8.05 13.41
C ARG A 63 -18.63 -7.92 14.39
N SER A 64 -18.61 -8.73 15.45
CA SER A 64 -17.53 -8.73 16.45
C SER A 64 -16.15 -8.95 15.83
N ILE A 65 -16.02 -9.88 14.88
CA ILE A 65 -14.76 -10.14 14.16
C ILE A 65 -14.34 -8.93 13.33
N ILE A 66 -15.27 -8.32 12.59
CA ILE A 66 -15.00 -7.17 11.73
C ILE A 66 -14.57 -5.98 12.59
N ASP A 67 -15.34 -5.63 13.61
CA ASP A 67 -15.11 -4.46 14.46
C ASP A 67 -13.75 -4.56 15.17
N ARG A 68 -13.45 -5.71 15.78
CA ARG A 68 -12.14 -5.94 16.43
C ARG A 68 -10.97 -5.78 15.47
N ASN A 69 -11.09 -6.28 14.24
CA ASN A 69 -10.01 -6.19 13.26
C ASN A 69 -9.90 -4.77 12.66
N TYR A 70 -11.02 -4.06 12.53
CA TYR A 70 -11.04 -2.67 12.14
C TYR A 70 -10.31 -1.80 13.17
N GLU A 71 -10.70 -1.90 14.44
CA GLU A 71 -10.04 -1.18 15.55
C GLU A 71 -8.55 -1.50 15.64
N ARG A 72 -8.18 -2.79 15.49
CA ARG A 72 -6.77 -3.20 15.47
C ARG A 72 -6.01 -2.55 14.31
N SER A 73 -6.60 -2.55 13.11
CA SER A 73 -5.97 -1.97 11.93
C SER A 73 -5.83 -0.46 12.07
N GLU A 74 -6.88 0.23 12.53
CA GLU A 74 -6.85 1.66 12.80
C GLU A 74 -5.77 2.01 13.81
N ARG A 75 -5.65 1.24 14.90
CA ARG A 75 -4.61 1.44 15.90
C ARG A 75 -3.21 1.30 15.32
N ILE A 76 -2.95 0.23 14.55
CA ILE A 76 -1.64 0.03 13.89
C ILE A 76 -1.30 1.21 12.98
N LEU A 77 -2.27 1.70 12.21
CA LEU A 77 -2.08 2.85 11.32
C LEU A 77 -1.81 4.13 12.09
N ARG A 78 -2.53 4.39 13.19
CA ARG A 78 -2.33 5.57 14.04
C ARG A 78 -0.98 5.54 14.76
N GLU A 79 -0.57 4.38 15.26
CA GLU A 79 0.74 4.19 15.90
C GLU A 79 1.91 4.39 14.93
N ASN A 80 1.67 4.28 13.62
CA ASN A 80 2.68 4.42 12.55
C ASN A 80 2.32 5.54 11.56
N ILE A 81 1.65 6.59 12.03
CA ILE A 81 1.15 7.67 11.17
C ILE A 81 2.28 8.42 10.46
N ASP A 82 3.45 8.52 11.09
CA ASP A 82 4.69 9.05 10.53
C ASP A 82 5.05 8.34 9.21
N LYS A 83 5.06 7.00 9.23
CA LYS A 83 5.39 6.18 8.07
C LYS A 83 4.32 6.30 6.99
N LEU A 84 3.06 6.40 7.40
CA LEU A 84 1.94 6.59 6.47
C LEU A 84 2.08 7.90 5.68
N HIS A 85 2.47 8.99 6.35
CA HIS A 85 2.74 10.26 5.70
C HIS A 85 3.92 10.18 4.74
N VAL A 86 5.03 9.55 5.13
CA VAL A 86 6.18 9.35 4.24
C VAL A 86 5.82 8.50 3.02
N MET A 87 5.01 7.45 3.18
CA MET A 87 4.51 6.65 2.06
C MET A 87 3.62 7.47 1.12
N ALA A 88 2.74 8.31 1.67
CA ALA A 88 1.88 9.19 0.89
C ALA A 88 2.71 10.19 0.07
N ASP A 89 3.71 10.83 0.69
CA ASP A 89 4.60 11.78 0.02
C ASP A 89 5.43 11.09 -1.07
N ALA A 90 5.93 9.88 -0.81
CA ALA A 90 6.65 9.09 -1.80
C ALA A 90 5.76 8.70 -2.99
N LEU A 91 4.52 8.28 -2.75
CA LEU A 91 3.55 7.99 -3.82
C LEU A 91 3.18 9.24 -4.62
N MET A 92 3.07 10.41 -3.97
CA MET A 92 2.84 11.67 -4.68
C MET A 92 4.03 12.04 -5.59
N LYS A 93 5.26 11.73 -5.18
CA LYS A 93 6.46 12.01 -5.97
C LYS A 93 6.69 11.01 -7.10
N TYR A 94 6.49 9.73 -6.83
CA TYR A 94 6.94 8.63 -7.70
C TYR A 94 5.80 7.82 -8.35
N GLU A 95 4.53 8.10 -8.00
CA GLU A 95 3.31 7.37 -8.40
C GLU A 95 3.22 5.92 -7.89
N THR A 96 4.35 5.22 -7.86
CA THR A 96 4.49 3.85 -7.36
C THR A 96 5.68 3.77 -6.42
N ILE A 97 5.58 2.89 -5.43
CA ILE A 97 6.68 2.56 -4.51
C ILE A 97 6.89 1.05 -4.50
N ASP A 98 8.15 0.63 -4.50
CA ASP A 98 8.52 -0.77 -4.45
C ASP A 98 8.79 -1.24 -3.00
N ARG A 99 9.10 -2.53 -2.87
CA ARG A 99 9.40 -3.14 -1.57
C ARG A 99 10.61 -2.50 -0.87
N LEU A 100 11.67 -2.15 -1.61
CA LEU A 100 12.88 -1.60 -1.03
C LEU A 100 12.63 -0.20 -0.46
N GLN A 101 11.79 0.58 -1.15
CA GLN A 101 11.35 1.88 -0.66
C GLN A 101 10.48 1.74 0.59
N ILE A 102 9.56 0.76 0.63
CA ILE A 102 8.78 0.46 1.82
C ILE A 102 9.70 0.06 2.99
N ASP A 103 10.68 -0.82 2.76
CA ASP A 103 11.62 -1.26 3.80
C ASP A 103 12.39 -0.05 4.39
N ASP A 104 12.85 0.87 3.55
CA ASP A 104 13.49 2.12 4.02
C ASP A 104 12.57 2.95 4.91
N ILE A 105 11.30 3.13 4.52
CA ILE A 105 10.32 3.88 5.32
C ILE A 105 10.06 3.18 6.65
N MET A 106 9.94 1.85 6.65
CA MET A 106 9.72 1.07 7.86
C MET A 106 10.89 1.17 8.84
N GLU A 107 12.11 1.32 8.34
CA GLU A 107 13.33 1.57 9.12
C GLU A 107 13.51 3.05 9.53
N GLY A 108 12.58 3.93 9.16
CA GLY A 108 12.64 5.37 9.46
C GLY A 108 13.65 6.14 8.61
N ARG A 109 14.09 5.57 7.49
CA ARG A 109 14.92 6.25 6.48
C ARG A 109 14.06 6.96 5.45
N THR A 110 14.66 7.93 4.76
CA THR A 110 14.08 8.51 3.55
C THR A 110 14.04 7.44 2.45
N PRO A 111 12.89 7.21 1.78
CA PRO A 111 12.80 6.24 0.71
C PRO A 111 13.72 6.62 -0.46
N ARG A 112 14.44 5.62 -0.97
CA ARG A 112 15.24 5.75 -2.20
C ARG A 112 14.38 6.04 -3.43
N GLU A 113 15.02 6.41 -4.52
CA GLU A 113 14.35 6.59 -5.81
C GLU A 113 13.97 5.24 -6.44
N PRO A 114 12.88 5.18 -7.22
CA PRO A 114 12.52 3.98 -7.98
C PRO A 114 13.61 3.58 -8.98
N GLN A 115 13.66 2.30 -9.34
CA GLN A 115 14.57 1.82 -10.38
C GLN A 115 14.22 2.46 -11.74
N GLY A 116 15.22 3.03 -12.43
CA GLY A 116 15.03 3.71 -13.72
C GLY A 116 14.45 5.12 -13.64
N TRP A 117 14.50 5.77 -12.46
CA TRP A 117 14.05 7.14 -12.26
C TRP A 117 14.98 8.19 -12.91
N GLU A 118 16.31 7.98 -12.84
CA GLU A 118 17.30 8.87 -13.47
C GLU A 118 17.17 8.92 -15.01
N ASP A 119 16.70 7.83 -15.64
CA ASP A 119 16.48 7.76 -17.09
C ASP A 119 15.23 8.56 -17.55
N GLN A 120 14.39 9.02 -16.62
CA GLN A 120 13.12 9.71 -16.90
C GLN A 120 13.10 11.17 -16.44
N ALA A 121 14.10 11.62 -15.69
CA ALA A 121 14.22 13.03 -15.35
C ALA A 121 14.53 13.84 -16.63
N PRO A 122 13.79 14.92 -16.94
CA PRO A 122 14.21 15.82 -18.00
C PRO A 122 15.62 16.32 -17.65
N PRO A 123 16.55 16.43 -18.63
CA PRO A 123 17.88 16.94 -18.33
C PRO A 123 17.72 18.32 -17.69
N SER A 124 18.17 18.46 -16.45
CA SER A 124 18.18 19.76 -15.80
C SER A 124 19.10 20.65 -16.62
N GLY A 125 18.52 21.52 -17.44
CA GLY A 125 19.24 22.54 -18.18
C GLY A 125 20.06 23.37 -17.20
N GLY A 126 21.38 23.23 -17.30
CA GLY A 126 22.33 23.81 -16.37
C GLY A 126 23.73 23.92 -16.94
N GLU A 127 23.88 24.18 -18.24
CA GLU A 127 25.07 24.89 -18.73
C GLU A 127 24.76 26.39 -18.66
N VAL A 128 24.96 26.98 -17.49
CA VAL A 128 25.34 28.39 -17.43
C VAL A 128 26.78 28.46 -17.90
N VAL A 129 26.94 28.71 -19.20
CA VAL A 129 28.21 29.17 -19.77
C VAL A 129 28.56 30.49 -19.09
N ASP A 130 29.55 30.45 -18.21
CA ASP A 130 30.13 31.62 -17.55
C ASP A 130 30.88 32.44 -18.62
N ALA A 131 30.16 33.38 -19.23
CA ALA A 131 30.70 34.32 -20.20
C ALA A 131 31.08 35.63 -19.51
N ASP A 132 32.08 35.60 -18.63
CA ASP A 132 32.79 36.83 -18.26
C ASP A 132 34.25 36.55 -17.86
N ALA A 133 35.11 36.48 -18.87
CA ALA A 133 36.55 36.65 -18.71
C ALA A 133 37.01 37.75 -19.67
N ARG A 134 36.85 39.00 -19.24
CA ARG A 134 37.56 40.15 -19.81
C ARG A 134 38.96 40.20 -19.19
N PRO A 135 40.05 40.16 -19.97
CA PRO A 135 41.35 40.52 -19.45
C PRO A 135 41.51 42.05 -19.49
N GLU A 136 41.74 42.67 -18.34
CA GLU A 136 42.20 44.06 -18.27
C GLU A 136 43.67 44.13 -18.71
N GLU A 137 43.92 44.78 -19.86
CA GLU A 137 45.25 45.23 -20.25
C GLU A 137 45.56 46.60 -19.63
N THR A 138 46.55 46.63 -18.74
CA THR A 138 47.18 47.87 -18.26
C THR A 138 48.05 48.48 -19.36
N GLY A 139 47.68 49.66 -19.85
CA GLY A 139 48.50 50.46 -20.76
C GLY A 139 49.68 51.15 -20.05
N GLY A 140 50.85 51.17 -20.70
CA GLY A 140 52.02 51.84 -20.12
C GLY A 140 53.32 51.83 -20.94
N PHE A 141 53.31 52.41 -22.14
CA PHE A 141 54.41 53.15 -22.82
C PHE A 141 55.85 52.60 -22.92
N GLY A 142 56.32 52.40 -24.17
CA GLY A 142 57.74 52.44 -24.57
C GLY A 142 57.93 52.17 -26.08
N ARG A 143 58.62 53.07 -26.81
CA ARG A 143 58.65 53.22 -28.30
C ARG A 143 59.84 52.44 -28.97
N PRO A 144 60.29 52.69 -30.22
CA PRO A 144 60.07 51.82 -31.40
C PRO A 144 61.35 51.39 -32.20
N ALA A 145 61.11 50.60 -33.26
CA ALA A 145 61.87 50.45 -34.53
C ALA A 145 63.23 49.69 -34.59
N THR A 146 63.28 48.63 -35.42
CA THR A 146 64.21 48.39 -36.58
C THR A 146 64.00 46.95 -37.12
N GLN A 147 63.53 46.78 -38.37
CA GLN A 147 64.28 46.33 -39.57
C GLN A 147 65.13 45.05 -39.44
N HIS A 148 64.68 43.98 -40.13
CA HIS A 148 65.40 43.40 -41.26
C HIS A 148 64.46 42.59 -42.15
#